data_AF-B5H7I1-F1
#
_entry.id   AF-B5H7I1-F1
#
_cell.length_a   1.000
_cell.length_b   1.000
_cell.length_c   1.000
_cell.angle_alpha   90.00
_cell.angle_beta   90.00
_cell.angle_gamma   90.00
#
_symmetry.space_group_name_H-M   'P 1'
#
loop_
_entity.id
_entity.type
_entity.pdbx_description
1 polymer ?
#
loop_
_entity_poly.entity_id
_entity_poly.type
_entity_poly.pdbx_seq_one_letter_code
_entity_poly.pdbx_strand_id
1 'polypeptide(L)' 'MERYQRIVVEELLYARQFTSEEDRTAAITVWNIHYNYHRPHSGAEGQPPASRLWDGVTNVQPSYT' A
#
# COMPACT_ATOMS: atom_id res chain seq x y z
N MET A 1 5.42 4.37 -10.86
CA MET A 1 5.26 2.94 -10.49
C MET A 1 6.49 2.42 -9.74
N GLU A 2 7.70 2.74 -10.18
CA GLU A 2 8.95 2.17 -9.63
C GLU A 2 9.21 2.46 -8.13
N ARG A 3 8.84 3.63 -7.61
CA ARG A 3 9.06 3.97 -6.18
C ARG A 3 8.26 3.08 -5.23
N TYR A 4 7.01 2.74 -5.57
CA TYR A 4 6.17 1.87 -4.74
C TYR A 4 6.74 0.46 -4.70
N GLN A 5 7.05 -0.11 -5.87
CA GLN A 5 7.59 -1.47 -5.99
C GLN A 5 8.95 -1.60 -5.30
N ARG A 6 9.82 -0.59 -5.41
CA ARG A 6 11.11 -0.59 -4.72
C ARG A 6 10.94 -0.57 -3.20
N ILE A 7 10.09 0.33 -2.69
CA ILE A 7 9.91 0.49 -1.24
C ILE A 7 9.24 -0.74 -0.61
N VAL A 8 8.22 -1.34 -1.25
CA VAL A 8 7.59 -2.55 -0.68
C VAL A 8 8.57 -3.72 -0.63
N VAL A 9 9.46 -3.83 -1.61
CA VAL A 9 10.49 -4.86 -1.62
C VAL A 9 11.50 -4.64 -0.50
N GLU A 10 12.04 -3.43 -0.37
CA GLU A 10 13.05 -3.10 0.65
C GLU A 10 12.49 -3.18 2.09
N GLU A 11 11.35 -2.55 2.34
CA GLU A 11 10.85 -2.31 3.70
C GLU A 11 9.98 -3.45 4.25
N LEU A 12 9.49 -4.33 3.38
CA LEU A 12 8.61 -5.42 3.78
C LEU A 12 9.14 -6.78 3.35
N LEU A 13 9.41 -6.97 2.05
CA LEU A 13 9.74 -8.30 1.53
C LEU A 13 11.15 -8.77 1.88
N TYR A 14 12.12 -7.86 1.99
CA TYR A 14 13.46 -8.18 2.48
C TYR A 14 13.62 -8.02 4.00
N ALA A 15 12.80 -7.19 4.64
CA ALA A 15 12.85 -6.98 6.08
C ALA A 15 12.27 -8.14 6.89
N ARG A 16 11.40 -8.98 6.30
CA ARG A 16 10.72 -10.08 6.99
C ARG A 16 10.70 -11.34 6.14
N GLN A 17 10.96 -12.49 6.78
CA GLN A 17 10.70 -13.81 6.18
C GLN A 17 9.24 -14.21 6.39
N PHE A 18 8.63 -14.79 5.36
CA PHE A 18 7.26 -15.28 5.37
C PHE A 18 7.27 -16.80 5.26
N THR A 19 6.50 -17.46 6.11
CA THR A 19 6.40 -18.93 6.14
C THR A 19 5.32 -19.47 5.20
N SER A 20 4.43 -18.61 4.71
CA SER A 20 3.35 -18.95 3.78
C SER A 20 2.95 -17.74 2.93
N GLU A 21 2.36 -18.01 1.76
CA GLU A 21 1.91 -16.96 0.86
C GLU A 21 0.73 -16.15 1.42
N GLU A 22 -0.10 -16.77 2.26
CA GLU A 22 -1.19 -16.10 2.96
C GLU A 22 -0.65 -15.07 3.96
N ASP A 23 0.38 -15.41 4.75
CA ASP A 23 1.02 -14.46 5.69
C ASP A 23 1.67 -13.30 4.94
N ARG A 24 2.33 -13.60 3.80
CA ARG A 24 2.90 -12.56 2.92
C ARG A 24 1.84 -11.63 2.36
N THR A 25 0.71 -12.18 1.91
CA THR A 25 -0.39 -11.39 1.32
C THR A 25 -1.07 -10.52 2.37
N ALA A 26 -1.31 -11.05 3.56
CA ALA A 26 -1.87 -10.28 4.67
C ALA A 26 -0.93 -9.12 5.08
N ALA A 27 0.37 -9.38 5.16
CA ALA A 27 1.36 -8.35 5.47
C ALA A 27 1.44 -7.26 4.40
N ILE A 28 1.37 -7.62 3.11
CA ILE A 28 1.31 -6.65 2.00
C ILE A 28 0.05 -5.78 2.10
N THR A 29 -1.10 -6.33 2.47
CA THR A 29 -2.34 -5.57 2.63
C THR A 29 -2.23 -4.52 3.74
N VAL A 30 -1.72 -4.90 4.91
CA VAL A 30 -1.51 -3.96 6.03
C VAL A 30 -0.50 -2.87 5.65
N TRP A 31 0.60 -3.27 5.02
CA TRP A 31 1.64 -2.34 4.58
C TRP A 31 1.12 -1.35 3.52
N ASN A 32 0.25 -1.81 2.61
CA ASN A 32 -0.39 -0.95 1.62
C ASN A 32 -1.24 0.14 2.25
N ILE A 33 -2.06 -0.20 3.25
CA ILE A 33 -2.87 0.79 3.98
C ILE A 33 -1.95 1.81 4.65
N HIS A 34 -0.89 1.33 5.31
CA HIS A 34 0.08 2.21 5.95
C HIS A 34 0.77 3.16 4.94
N TYR A 35 1.27 2.63 3.82
CA TYR A 35 1.95 3.40 2.79
C TYR A 35 1.04 4.46 2.13
N ASN A 36 -0.23 4.11 1.89
CA ASN A 36 -1.19 4.96 1.18
C ASN A 36 -1.95 5.96 2.07
N TYR A 37 -2.06 5.72 3.38
CA TYR A 37 -2.90 6.54 4.26
C TYR A 37 -2.18 7.10 5.49
N HIS A 38 -1.04 6.55 5.89
CA HIS A 38 -0.38 6.95 7.14
C HIS A 38 1.06 7.41 6.95
N ARG A 39 1.73 6.98 5.87
CA ARG A 39 3.12 7.37 5.65
C ARG A 39 3.20 8.85 5.25
N PRO A 40 3.95 9.68 5.98
CA PRO A 40 4.18 11.06 5.58
C PRO A 40 5.08 11.08 4.35
N HIS A 41 4.59 11.58 3.22
CA HIS A 41 5.39 11.76 2.02
C HIS A 41 5.89 13.20 1.95
N SER A 42 7.21 13.38 2.01
CA SER A 42 7.87 14.70 1.95
C SER A 42 7.57 15.47 0.65
N GLY A 43 7.15 14.76 -0.40
CA GLY A 43 6.75 15.38 -1.67
C GLY A 43 5.34 15.99 -1.65
N ALA A 44 4.55 15.78 -0.59
CA ALA A 44 3.13 16.15 -0.45
C ALA A 44 2.86 16.97 0.82
N GLU A 45 3.81 17.79 1.26
CA GLU A 45 3.72 18.51 2.55
C GLU A 45 3.49 17.60 3.77
N GLY A 46 3.94 16.35 3.70
CA GLY A 46 3.73 15.35 4.76
C GLY A 46 2.41 14.60 4.69
N GLN A 47 1.60 14.82 3.64
CA GLN A 47 0.32 14.14 3.47
C GLN A 47 0.47 12.78 2.77
N PRO A 48 -0.37 11.80 3.11
CA PRO A 48 -0.35 10.49 2.48
C PRO A 48 -0.78 10.56 1.00
N PRO A 49 -0.41 9.57 0.15
CA PRO A 49 -0.74 9.58 -1.28
C PRO A 49 -2.24 9.70 -1.56
N ALA A 50 -3.09 9.13 -0.68
CA ALA A 50 -4.54 9.25 -0.77
C ALA A 50 -5.05 10.69 -0.65
N SER A 51 -4.32 11.59 0.01
CA SER A 51 -4.69 13.02 0.10
C SER A 51 -4.62 13.76 -1.24
N ARG A 52 -4.02 13.14 -2.27
CA ARG A 52 -3.95 13.68 -3.63
C ARG A 52 -5.02 13.13 -4.58
N LEU A 53 -5.84 12.19 -4.12
CA LEU A 53 -6.98 11.70 -4.88
C LEU A 53 -8.18 12.61 -4.60
N TRP A 54 -8.51 13.50 -5.54
CA TRP A 54 -9.74 14.31 -5.49
C TRP A 54 -10.98 13.59 -6.01
N ASP A 55 -10.81 12.42 -6.62
CA ASP A 55 -11.91 11.60 -7.13
C ASP A 55 -11.85 10.25 -6.43
N GLY A 56 -12.89 9.95 -5.64
CA GLY A 56 -13.02 8.69 -4.94
C GLY A 56 -13.05 7.56 -5.96
N VAL A 57 -11.96 6.81 -6.07
CA VAL A 57 -11.90 5.62 -6.93
C VAL A 57 -12.72 4.51 -6.26
N THR A 58 -14.03 4.57 -6.43
CA THR A 58 -14.94 3.44 -6.21
C THR A 58 -15.12 2.72 -7.55
N ASN A 59 -14.04 2.09 -8.03
CA ASN A 59 -14.14 1.10 -9.11
C ASN A 59 -14.30 -0.33 -8.54
N VAL A 60 -14.91 -0.44 -7.36
CA VAL A 60 -15.36 -1.70 -6.80
C VAL A 60 -16.74 -1.97 -7.35
N GLN A 61 -16.83 -2.75 -8.43
CA GLN A 61 -18.08 -3.42 -8.79
C GLN A 61 -18.30 -4.53 -7.75
N PRO A 62 -19.35 -4.49 -6.90
CA PRO A 62 -19.66 -5.61 -6.03
C PRO A 62 -20.24 -6.74 -6.88
N SER A 63 -19.45 -7.79 -7.08
CA SER A 63 -19.90 -9.03 -7.70
C SER A 63 -20.73 -9.84 -6.69
N TYR A 64 -22.04 -9.58 -6.62
CA TYR A 64 -23.00 -10.54 -6.05
C TYR A 64 -24.16 -10.74 -7.04
N THR A 65 -24.42 -12.00 -7.36
CA THR A 65 -25.59 -12.51 -8.11
C THR A 65 -26.84 -12.46 -7.25
#